data_AF-A0A0N0MD22-F1
#
_entry.id   AF-A0A0N0MD22-F1
#
_cell.length_a   1.000
_cell.length_b   1.000
_cell.length_c   1.000
_cell.angle_alpha   90.00
_cell.angle_beta   90.00
_cell.angle_gamma   90.00
#
_symmetry.space_group_name_H-M   'P 1'
#
loop_
_entity.id
_entity.type
_entity.pdbx_description
1 polymer ?
#
loop_
_entity_poly.entity_id
_entity_poly.type
_entity_poly.pdbx_seq_one_letter_code
_entity_poly.pdbx_strand_id
1 'polypeptide(L)'
;MSEQAETNGKAGFGRACDRLRQLYHGRSPAALRFQMAAAIVDLLIIAFFIATPMIRDRPDFLWIDYTIAAIVMIEIAARMLASSNVLRLLRQPTMLLDLFILATLLAPESLENFGFLRILRLWSLSQRGLIWGQLRETAFRQWEDAAKAVINLATFLFVVTGFIYTFFFTGRTGLEGYVDAFYFTVTTMTTTGFGDIVLPGIAGKLTSIAVMIVGISLFVRLAQAVFRPTKVTFPCPDCALQRHEPDAVHCKACGHKLRIPDPD
;
A
#
# COMPACT_ATOMS: atom_id res chain seq x y z
N MET A 1 -33.56 35.55 13.17
CA MET A 1 -32.26 35.78 12.48
C MET A 1 -31.27 34.62 12.64
N SER A 2 -31.37 33.77 13.68
CA SER A 2 -30.53 32.56 13.85
C SER A 2 -30.88 31.40 12.90
N GLU A 3 -32.15 31.21 12.58
CA GLU A 3 -32.63 30.06 11.79
C GLU A 3 -32.26 30.13 10.28
N GLN A 4 -32.14 31.35 9.74
CA GLN A 4 -31.66 31.59 8.37
C GLN A 4 -30.15 31.39 8.22
N ALA A 5 -29.37 31.54 9.31
CA ALA A 5 -27.93 31.26 9.30
C ALA A 5 -27.64 29.74 9.34
N GLU A 6 -28.42 28.98 10.11
CA GLU A 6 -28.30 27.51 10.17
C GLU A 6 -28.70 26.82 8.86
N THR A 7 -29.75 27.30 8.18
CA THR A 7 -30.20 26.73 6.90
C THR A 7 -29.21 27.01 5.76
N ASN A 8 -28.60 28.18 5.73
CA ASN A 8 -27.58 28.52 4.73
C ASN A 8 -26.26 27.77 4.97
N GLY A 9 -25.89 27.52 6.24
CA GLY A 9 -24.76 26.67 6.61
C GLY A 9 -24.92 25.21 6.19
N LYS A 10 -26.12 24.63 6.41
CA LYS A 10 -26.45 23.26 5.96
C LYS A 10 -26.43 23.13 4.43
N ALA A 11 -26.93 24.16 3.71
CA ALA A 11 -26.90 24.19 2.25
C ALA A 11 -25.48 24.38 1.67
N GLY A 12 -24.59 25.09 2.37
CA GLY A 12 -23.17 25.20 2.01
C GLY A 12 -22.40 23.90 2.24
N PHE A 13 -22.64 23.25 3.39
CA PHE A 13 -22.02 21.98 3.75
C PHE A 13 -22.42 20.84 2.80
N GLY A 14 -23.71 20.74 2.45
CA GLY A 14 -24.18 19.77 1.46
C GLY A 14 -23.49 19.91 0.09
N ARG A 15 -23.38 21.15 -0.40
CA ARG A 15 -22.66 21.45 -1.66
C ARG A 15 -21.17 21.10 -1.60
N ALA A 16 -20.51 21.33 -0.45
CA ALA A 16 -19.12 20.95 -0.25
C ALA A 16 -18.93 19.42 -0.25
N CYS A 17 -19.81 18.68 0.43
CA CYS A 17 -19.83 17.22 0.43
C CYS A 17 -20.08 16.63 -0.97
N ASP A 18 -21.00 17.21 -1.74
CA ASP A 18 -21.28 16.77 -3.11
C ASP A 18 -20.09 17.03 -4.04
N ARG A 19 -19.43 18.19 -3.89
CA ARG A 19 -18.21 18.51 -4.64
C ARG A 19 -17.06 17.58 -4.28
N LEU A 20 -16.89 17.26 -2.99
CA LEU A 20 -15.90 16.28 -2.52
C LEU A 20 -16.21 14.87 -3.06
N ARG A 21 -17.48 14.47 -3.07
CA ARG A 21 -17.91 13.19 -3.67
C ARG A 21 -17.58 13.15 -5.16
N GLN A 22 -17.81 14.23 -5.89
CA GLN A 22 -17.42 14.33 -7.31
C GLN A 22 -15.91 14.29 -7.52
N LEU A 23 -15.11 14.88 -6.62
CA LEU A 23 -13.65 14.84 -6.69
C LEU A 23 -13.07 13.45 -6.36
N TYR A 24 -13.66 12.73 -5.41
CA TYR A 24 -13.20 11.40 -5.00
C TYR A 24 -13.73 10.25 -5.87
N HIS A 25 -14.94 10.36 -6.43
CA HIS A 25 -15.58 9.30 -7.21
C HIS A 25 -15.80 9.65 -8.69
N GLY A 26 -15.58 10.91 -9.08
CA GLY A 26 -15.73 11.34 -10.47
C GLY A 26 -14.57 10.88 -11.36
N ARG A 27 -14.85 10.77 -12.65
CA ARG A 27 -13.87 10.53 -13.72
C ARG A 27 -13.45 11.81 -14.45
N SER A 28 -13.77 12.98 -13.89
CA SER A 28 -13.41 14.26 -14.49
C SER A 28 -11.89 14.50 -14.38
N PRO A 29 -11.27 15.25 -15.30
CA PRO A 29 -9.83 15.54 -15.23
C PRO A 29 -9.43 16.26 -13.93
N ALA A 30 -10.34 17.06 -13.35
CA ALA A 30 -10.14 17.68 -12.04
C ALA A 30 -10.15 16.67 -10.88
N ALA A 31 -11.04 15.67 -10.92
CA ALA A 31 -11.10 14.59 -9.94
C ALA A 31 -9.82 13.73 -9.98
N LEU A 32 -9.34 13.38 -11.17
CA LEU A 32 -8.08 12.64 -11.33
C LEU A 32 -6.88 13.41 -10.76
N ARG A 33 -6.75 14.71 -11.04
CA ARG A 33 -5.65 15.54 -10.50
C ARG A 33 -5.69 15.61 -8.97
N PHE A 34 -6.89 15.77 -8.38
CA PHE A 34 -7.05 15.79 -6.94
C PHE A 34 -6.65 14.45 -6.30
N GLN A 35 -7.09 13.33 -6.89
CA GLN A 35 -6.74 11.99 -6.41
C GLN A 35 -5.23 11.70 -6.53
N MET A 36 -4.59 12.12 -7.63
CA MET A 36 -3.14 12.02 -7.78
C MET A 36 -2.38 12.88 -6.76
N ALA A 37 -2.85 14.11 -6.51
CA ALA A 37 -2.24 14.97 -5.50
C ALA A 37 -2.33 14.34 -4.10
N ALA A 38 -3.48 13.77 -3.74
CA ALA A 38 -3.64 13.04 -2.48
C ALA A 38 -2.69 11.83 -2.40
N ALA A 39 -2.54 11.06 -3.48
CA ALA A 39 -1.61 9.93 -3.54
C ALA A 39 -0.13 10.37 -3.42
N ILE A 40 0.25 11.51 -4.01
CA ILE A 40 1.60 12.07 -3.87
C ILE A 40 1.86 12.52 -2.44
N VAL A 41 0.90 13.18 -1.80
CA VAL A 41 1.00 13.57 -0.38
C VAL A 41 1.18 12.33 0.50
N ASP A 42 0.38 11.27 0.28
CA ASP A 42 0.54 10.00 0.98
C ASP A 42 1.92 9.37 0.76
N LEU A 43 2.43 9.40 -0.48
CA LEU A 43 3.76 8.90 -0.81
C LEU A 43 4.88 9.68 -0.11
N LEU A 44 4.77 11.01 -0.05
CA LEU A 44 5.72 11.87 0.67
C LEU A 44 5.71 11.59 2.17
N ILE A 45 4.51 11.40 2.75
CA ILE A 45 4.35 11.02 4.16
C ILE A 45 5.03 9.67 4.43
N ILE A 46 4.84 8.68 3.55
CA ILE A 46 5.48 7.36 3.67
C ILE A 46 7.01 7.50 3.58
N ALA A 47 7.53 8.26 2.61
CA ALA A 47 8.96 8.47 2.44
C ALA A 47 9.59 9.14 3.68
N PHE A 48 8.91 10.13 4.26
CA PHE A 48 9.32 10.75 5.52
C PHE A 48 9.35 9.73 6.67
N PHE A 49 8.37 8.83 6.77
CA PHE A 49 8.36 7.80 7.82
C PHE A 49 9.43 6.74 7.66
N ILE A 50 9.78 6.37 6.43
CA ILE A 50 10.91 5.46 6.18
C ILE A 50 12.24 6.14 6.58
N ALA A 51 12.36 7.46 6.42
CA ALA A 51 13.54 8.22 6.83
C ALA A 51 13.56 8.58 8.33
N THR A 52 12.45 8.42 9.05
CA THR A 52 12.31 8.78 10.47
C THR A 52 13.37 8.12 11.38
N PRO A 53 13.72 6.83 11.24
CA PRO A 53 14.78 6.22 12.04
C PRO A 53 16.13 6.95 11.94
N MET A 54 16.40 7.71 10.86
CA MET A 54 17.63 8.48 10.68
C MET A 54 17.56 9.89 11.27
N ILE A 55 16.37 10.41 11.57
CA ILE A 55 16.14 11.83 11.93
C ILE A 55 15.56 11.97 13.35
N ARG A 56 15.28 10.85 14.03
CA ARG A 56 14.57 10.77 15.32
C ARG A 56 15.19 11.61 16.44
N ASP A 57 16.51 11.83 16.43
CA ASP A 57 17.22 12.56 17.50
C ASP A 57 17.07 14.10 17.41
N ARG A 58 16.34 14.63 16.42
CA ARG A 58 16.15 16.08 16.27
C ARG A 58 14.88 16.56 16.99
N PRO A 59 14.95 17.62 17.81
CA PRO A 59 13.79 18.17 18.52
C PRO A 59 12.69 18.71 17.58
N ASP A 60 13.03 19.03 16.34
CA ASP A 60 12.08 19.50 15.32
C ASP A 60 11.14 18.40 14.80
N PHE A 61 11.45 17.13 15.08
CA PHE A 61 10.68 15.98 14.60
C PHE A 61 9.22 16.01 15.08
N LEU A 62 8.98 16.48 16.30
CA LEU A 62 7.65 16.48 16.93
C LEU A 62 6.66 17.38 16.18
N TRP A 63 7.11 18.54 15.71
CA TRP A 63 6.29 19.47 14.93
C TRP A 63 5.93 18.92 13.55
N ILE A 64 6.86 18.19 12.92
CA ILE A 64 6.62 17.55 11.62
C ILE A 64 5.60 16.42 11.79
N ASP A 65 5.74 15.59 12.83
CA ASP A 65 4.81 14.49 13.10
C ASP A 65 3.37 15.01 13.34
N TYR A 66 3.19 16.10 14.09
CA TYR A 66 1.86 16.72 14.27
C TYR A 66 1.31 17.36 12.99
N THR A 67 2.16 17.95 12.16
CA THR A 67 1.74 18.49 10.86
C THR A 67 1.23 17.38 9.95
N ILE A 68 1.95 16.25 9.92
CA ILE A 68 1.51 15.05 9.19
C ILE A 68 0.20 14.52 9.78
N ALA A 69 0.05 14.47 11.12
CA ALA A 69 -1.18 14.05 11.78
C ALA A 69 -2.38 14.87 11.32
N ALA A 70 -2.23 16.20 11.24
CA ALA A 70 -3.26 17.11 10.77
C ALA A 70 -3.63 16.83 9.30
N ILE A 71 -2.64 16.65 8.42
CA ILE A 71 -2.87 16.31 7.01
C ILE A 71 -3.65 15.00 6.87
N VAL A 72 -3.24 13.95 7.60
CA VAL A 72 -3.91 12.64 7.59
C VAL A 72 -5.33 12.74 8.14
N MET A 73 -5.54 13.51 9.20
CA MET A 73 -6.86 13.75 9.77
C MET A 73 -7.79 14.41 8.75
N ILE A 74 -7.31 15.44 8.06
CA ILE A 74 -8.07 16.13 7.01
C ILE A 74 -8.43 15.16 5.88
N GLU A 75 -7.48 14.30 5.47
CA GLU A 75 -7.72 13.31 4.42
C GLU A 75 -8.80 12.29 4.82
N ILE A 76 -8.73 11.75 6.04
CA ILE A 76 -9.73 10.81 6.57
C ILE A 76 -11.10 11.48 6.70
N ALA A 77 -11.16 12.72 7.21
CA ALA A 77 -12.39 13.49 7.30
C ALA A 77 -12.99 13.75 5.92
N ALA A 78 -12.19 14.15 4.93
CA ALA A 78 -12.64 14.36 3.56
C ALA A 78 -13.22 13.07 2.94
N ARG A 79 -12.60 11.91 3.20
CA ARG A 79 -13.12 10.61 2.75
C ARG A 79 -14.43 10.23 3.44
N MET A 80 -14.57 10.52 4.74
CA MET A 80 -15.83 10.31 5.47
C MET A 80 -16.96 11.18 4.90
N LEU A 81 -16.68 12.45 4.61
CA LEU A 81 -17.64 13.41 4.04
C LEU A 81 -18.05 13.05 2.60
N ALA A 82 -17.13 12.50 1.80
CA ALA A 82 -17.41 12.08 0.42
C ALA A 82 -18.24 10.77 0.34
N SER A 83 -18.16 9.91 1.36
CA SER A 83 -18.81 8.59 1.36
C SER A 83 -20.32 8.68 1.56
N SER A 84 -21.06 7.77 0.90
CA SER A 84 -22.52 7.64 1.08
C SER A 84 -22.90 6.87 2.33
N ASN A 85 -22.02 6.03 2.85
CA ASN A 85 -22.26 5.18 4.01
C ASN A 85 -21.01 5.15 4.89
N VAL A 86 -20.91 6.09 5.83
CA VAL A 86 -19.76 6.21 6.75
C VAL A 86 -19.57 4.94 7.57
N LEU A 87 -20.65 4.28 7.99
CA LEU A 87 -20.56 3.04 8.77
C LEU A 87 -19.95 1.88 7.97
N ARG A 88 -20.29 1.79 6.67
CA ARG A 88 -19.69 0.79 5.76
C ARG A 88 -18.22 1.09 5.54
N LEU A 89 -17.86 2.37 5.42
CA LEU A 89 -16.49 2.83 5.26
C LEU A 89 -15.64 2.52 6.50
N LEU A 90 -16.14 2.80 7.71
CA LEU A 90 -15.44 2.51 8.98
C LEU A 90 -15.17 1.02 9.21
N ARG A 91 -16.00 0.13 8.65
CA ARG A 91 -15.79 -1.33 8.73
C ARG A 91 -14.82 -1.88 7.67
N GLN A 92 -14.32 -1.05 6.75
CA GLN A 92 -13.32 -1.49 5.79
C GLN A 92 -11.95 -1.61 6.46
N PRO A 93 -11.20 -2.70 6.20
CA PRO A 93 -9.90 -2.92 6.87
C PRO A 93 -8.88 -1.82 6.56
N THR A 94 -8.93 -1.23 5.37
CA THR A 94 -8.05 -0.11 4.99
C THR A 94 -8.33 1.15 5.79
N MET A 95 -9.60 1.47 6.07
CA MET A 95 -9.98 2.63 6.88
C MET A 95 -9.73 2.41 8.36
N LEU A 96 -9.94 1.20 8.86
CA LEU A 96 -9.62 0.86 10.25
C LEU A 96 -8.10 0.97 10.49
N LEU A 97 -7.30 0.54 9.53
CA LEU A 97 -5.86 0.72 9.53
C LEU A 97 -5.46 2.21 9.48
N ASP A 98 -6.03 3.00 8.55
CA ASP A 98 -5.74 4.44 8.44
C ASP A 98 -6.10 5.17 9.76
N LEU A 99 -7.22 4.80 10.40
CA LEU A 99 -7.63 5.35 11.70
C LEU A 99 -6.68 4.92 12.84
N PHE A 100 -6.22 3.67 12.84
CA PHE A 100 -5.25 3.19 13.80
C PHE A 100 -3.91 3.93 13.67
N ILE A 101 -3.46 4.18 12.44
CA ILE A 101 -2.25 4.97 12.16
C ILE A 101 -2.43 6.42 12.64
N LEU A 102 -3.60 7.03 12.39
CA LEU A 102 -3.90 8.37 12.92
C LEU A 102 -3.84 8.39 14.46
N ALA A 103 -4.39 7.37 15.13
CA ALA A 103 -4.31 7.25 16.58
C ALA A 103 -2.85 7.15 17.08
N THR A 104 -1.99 6.39 16.38
CA THR A 104 -0.55 6.34 16.70
C THR A 104 0.17 7.67 16.48
N LEU A 105 -0.32 8.53 15.58
CA LEU A 105 0.24 9.87 15.36
C LEU A 105 -0.22 10.90 16.39
N LEU A 106 -1.44 10.78 16.92
CA LEU A 106 -1.99 11.72 17.91
C LEU A 106 -1.43 11.47 19.32
N ALA A 107 -1.02 10.23 19.61
CA ALA A 107 -0.47 9.83 20.90
C ALA A 107 1.01 9.40 20.77
N PRO A 108 1.93 10.28 20.33
CA PRO A 108 3.33 9.93 20.12
C PRO A 108 3.96 9.43 21.43
N GLU A 109 3.75 10.13 22.55
CA GLU A 109 4.29 9.81 23.88
C GLU A 109 3.94 8.41 24.40
N SER A 110 2.79 7.85 24.00
CA SER A 110 2.32 6.53 24.49
C SER A 110 2.57 5.39 23.50
N LEU A 111 2.72 5.69 22.21
CA LEU A 111 2.77 4.71 21.12
C LEU A 111 4.01 4.86 20.23
N GLU A 112 5.09 5.48 20.73
CA GLU A 112 6.33 5.67 19.98
C GLU A 112 6.84 4.39 19.28
N ASN A 113 6.69 3.26 19.96
CA ASN A 113 7.13 1.94 19.50
C ASN A 113 6.43 1.49 18.21
N PHE A 114 5.23 2.01 17.91
CA PHE A 114 4.42 1.61 16.76
C PHE A 114 4.62 2.46 15.52
N GLY A 115 5.64 3.35 15.50
CA GLY A 115 5.94 4.20 14.33
C GLY A 115 6.16 3.40 13.03
N PHE A 116 6.63 2.16 13.10
CA PHE A 116 6.79 1.29 11.93
C PHE A 116 5.47 0.94 11.23
N LEU A 117 4.34 0.96 11.95
CA LEU A 117 3.03 0.66 11.36
C LEU A 117 2.58 1.72 10.37
N ARG A 118 3.20 2.91 10.37
CA ARG A 118 2.93 3.97 9.41
C ARG A 118 3.24 3.51 7.97
N ILE A 119 4.15 2.56 7.80
CA ILE A 119 4.46 1.93 6.50
C ILE A 119 3.26 1.16 5.94
N LEU A 120 2.33 0.69 6.78
CA LEU A 120 1.10 0.05 6.32
C LEU A 120 0.21 1.01 5.49
N ARG A 121 0.44 2.33 5.54
CA ARG A 121 -0.17 3.28 4.59
C ARG A 121 0.17 2.93 3.14
N LEU A 122 1.36 2.39 2.87
CA LEU A 122 1.76 1.94 1.54
C LEU A 122 0.85 0.80 1.04
N TRP A 123 0.50 -0.13 1.93
CA TRP A 123 -0.48 -1.19 1.62
C TRP A 123 -1.89 -0.63 1.44
N SER A 124 -2.34 0.27 2.33
CA SER A 124 -3.63 0.96 2.20
C SER A 124 -3.74 1.70 0.86
N LEU A 125 -2.68 2.39 0.44
CA LEU A 125 -2.57 3.10 -0.83
C LEU A 125 -2.60 2.13 -2.03
N SER A 126 -1.86 1.02 -1.97
CA SER A 126 -1.85 -0.03 -2.99
C SER A 126 -3.23 -0.67 -3.18
N GLN A 127 -4.04 -0.77 -2.13
CA GLN A 127 -5.41 -1.29 -2.23
C GLN A 127 -6.39 -0.29 -2.87
N ARG A 128 -6.02 1.00 -3.00
CA ARG A 128 -6.87 1.99 -3.67
C ARG A 128 -6.88 1.70 -5.18
N GLY A 129 -8.04 1.27 -5.68
CA GLY A 129 -8.23 0.89 -7.09
C GLY A 129 -7.98 2.01 -8.11
N LEU A 130 -7.78 3.25 -7.67
CA LEU A 130 -7.56 4.42 -8.54
C LEU A 130 -6.21 4.37 -9.26
N ILE A 131 -5.13 4.03 -8.54
CA ILE A 131 -3.77 3.91 -9.11
C ILE A 131 -3.76 2.86 -10.23
N TRP A 132 -4.45 1.75 -9.98
CA TRP A 132 -4.54 0.64 -10.93
C TRP A 132 -5.51 0.90 -12.07
N GLY A 133 -6.58 1.65 -11.84
CA GLY A 133 -7.55 2.04 -12.86
C GLY A 133 -6.89 2.82 -14.01
N GLN A 134 -6.03 3.79 -13.67
CA GLN A 134 -5.28 4.56 -14.67
C GLN A 134 -4.23 3.71 -15.39
N LEU A 135 -3.49 2.87 -14.65
CA LEU A 135 -2.46 1.99 -15.23
C LEU A 135 -3.06 0.97 -16.20
N ARG A 136 -4.32 0.55 -15.96
CA ARG A 136 -5.05 -0.40 -16.79
C ARG A 136 -5.52 0.20 -18.12
N GLU A 137 -5.68 1.52 -18.18
CA GLU A 137 -5.99 2.25 -19.42
C GLU A 137 -4.72 2.60 -20.23
N THR A 138 -3.52 2.36 -19.67
CA THR A 138 -2.23 2.55 -20.36
C THR A 138 -1.62 1.22 -20.82
N ALA A 139 -0.58 1.30 -21.66
CA ALA A 139 0.21 0.14 -22.11
C ALA A 139 0.86 -0.68 -20.97
N PHE A 140 0.88 -0.13 -19.75
CA PHE A 140 1.48 -0.75 -18.57
C PHE A 140 0.57 -1.70 -17.80
N ARG A 141 -0.63 -2.02 -18.32
CA ARG A 141 -1.56 -2.99 -17.71
C ARG A 141 -0.89 -4.32 -17.32
N GLN A 142 0.08 -4.78 -18.11
CA GLN A 142 0.82 -6.02 -17.84
C GLN A 142 1.67 -5.97 -16.56
N TRP A 143 2.11 -4.77 -16.15
CA TRP A 143 2.92 -4.55 -14.96
C TRP A 143 2.08 -4.33 -13.69
N GLU A 144 0.75 -4.23 -13.81
CA GLU A 144 -0.17 -4.04 -12.67
C GLU A 144 0.05 -5.12 -11.59
N ASP A 145 0.06 -6.39 -11.99
CA ASP A 145 0.22 -7.51 -11.05
C ASP A 145 1.62 -7.52 -10.41
N ALA A 146 2.67 -7.22 -11.20
CA ALA A 146 4.05 -7.15 -10.72
C ALA A 146 4.25 -6.00 -9.72
N ALA A 147 3.76 -4.80 -10.05
CA ALA A 147 3.84 -3.65 -9.17
C ALA A 147 3.06 -3.87 -7.85
N LYS A 148 1.86 -4.49 -7.90
CA LYS A 148 1.13 -4.88 -6.67
C LYS A 148 1.94 -5.84 -5.82
N ALA A 149 2.56 -6.84 -6.44
CA ALA A 149 3.37 -7.81 -5.72
C ALA A 149 4.60 -7.16 -5.08
N VAL A 150 5.29 -6.27 -5.80
CA VAL A 150 6.43 -5.48 -5.27
C VAL A 150 6.00 -4.61 -4.09
N ILE A 151 4.88 -3.88 -4.21
CA ILE A 151 4.42 -2.99 -3.14
C ILE A 151 4.01 -3.79 -1.90
N ASN A 152 3.28 -4.90 -2.08
CA ASN A 152 2.90 -5.78 -0.96
C ASN A 152 4.12 -6.37 -0.27
N LEU A 153 5.11 -6.81 -1.05
CA LEU A 153 6.36 -7.34 -0.55
C LEU A 153 7.13 -6.28 0.24
N ALA A 154 7.34 -5.10 -0.34
CA ALA A 154 8.05 -3.99 0.30
C ALA A 154 7.35 -3.58 1.60
N THR A 155 6.01 -3.45 1.58
CA THR A 155 5.24 -3.10 2.78
C THR A 155 5.44 -4.14 3.87
N PHE A 156 5.33 -5.44 3.54
CA PHE A 156 5.54 -6.50 4.51
C PHE A 156 6.94 -6.46 5.12
N LEU A 157 7.96 -6.38 4.26
CA LEU A 157 9.36 -6.39 4.68
C LEU A 157 9.68 -5.21 5.60
N PHE A 158 9.28 -3.98 5.26
CA PHE A 158 9.55 -2.81 6.10
C PHE A 158 8.75 -2.82 7.42
N VAL A 159 7.51 -3.30 7.41
CA VAL A 159 6.68 -3.43 8.63
C VAL A 159 7.26 -4.47 9.58
N VAL A 160 7.67 -5.64 9.07
CA VAL A 160 8.30 -6.69 9.87
C VAL A 160 9.65 -6.24 10.39
N THR A 161 10.47 -5.60 9.55
CA THR A 161 11.75 -5.01 9.99
C THR A 161 11.55 -4.03 11.13
N GLY A 162 10.60 -3.11 11.01
CA GLY A 162 10.31 -2.14 12.07
C GLY A 162 9.79 -2.80 13.35
N PHE A 163 8.92 -3.81 13.24
CA PHE A 163 8.49 -4.62 14.39
C PHE A 163 9.68 -5.29 15.09
N ILE A 164 10.54 -5.97 14.32
CA ILE A 164 11.70 -6.67 14.85
C ILE A 164 12.68 -5.70 15.51
N TYR A 165 12.97 -4.58 14.84
CA TYR A 165 13.83 -3.54 15.38
C TYR A 165 13.32 -3.03 16.73
N THR A 166 12.04 -2.65 16.81
CA THR A 166 11.44 -2.12 18.05
C THR A 166 11.47 -3.13 19.20
N PHE A 167 11.08 -4.39 18.94
CA PHE A 167 10.84 -5.37 20.01
C PHE A 167 12.01 -6.29 20.35
N PHE A 168 12.95 -6.52 19.43
CA PHE A 168 14.08 -7.44 19.62
C PHE A 168 15.44 -6.75 19.61
N PHE A 169 15.55 -5.55 19.06
CA PHE A 169 16.81 -4.79 18.98
C PHE A 169 16.82 -3.55 19.88
N THR A 170 16.01 -3.53 20.94
CA THR A 170 15.88 -2.41 21.89
C THR A 170 17.22 -1.96 22.51
N GLY A 171 18.26 -2.81 22.53
CA GLY A 171 19.61 -2.49 23.01
C GLY A 171 20.64 -2.11 21.94
N ARG A 172 20.32 -2.19 20.65
CA ARG A 172 21.17 -1.73 19.53
C ARG A 172 20.49 -0.53 18.89
N THR A 173 20.75 0.65 19.42
CA THR A 173 20.13 1.89 18.95
C THR A 173 20.76 2.39 17.66
N GLY A 174 19.96 3.04 16.82
CA GLY A 174 20.43 3.70 15.61
C GLY A 174 20.40 2.84 14.35
N LEU A 175 21.12 3.30 13.32
CA LEU A 175 21.07 2.73 11.98
C LEU A 175 21.53 1.27 11.94
N GLU A 176 22.56 0.91 12.72
CA GLU A 176 23.11 -0.44 12.74
C GLU A 176 22.06 -1.48 13.19
N GLY A 177 21.34 -1.21 14.29
CA GLY A 177 20.28 -2.11 14.75
C GLY A 177 19.13 -2.23 13.76
N TYR A 178 18.79 -1.15 13.05
CA TYR A 178 17.76 -1.20 12.01
C TYR A 178 18.22 -2.02 10.78
N VAL A 179 19.47 -1.85 10.36
CA VAL A 179 20.07 -2.61 9.25
C VAL A 179 20.19 -4.10 9.62
N ASP A 180 20.55 -4.44 10.85
CA ASP A 180 20.56 -5.82 11.35
C ASP A 180 19.17 -6.45 11.30
N ALA A 181 18.14 -5.72 11.76
CA ALA A 181 16.75 -6.18 11.71
C ALA A 181 16.25 -6.34 10.26
N PHE A 182 16.66 -5.43 9.37
CA PHE A 182 16.35 -5.50 7.94
C PHE A 182 17.00 -6.71 7.29
N TYR A 183 18.29 -6.91 7.54
CA TYR A 183 19.06 -8.04 7.06
C TYR A 183 18.48 -9.37 7.55
N PHE A 184 18.13 -9.49 8.83
CA PHE A 184 17.42 -10.65 9.36
C PHE A 184 16.09 -10.88 8.63
N THR A 185 15.31 -9.82 8.41
CA THR A 185 14.01 -9.91 7.73
C THR A 185 14.18 -10.43 6.30
N VAL A 186 15.10 -9.84 5.53
CA VAL A 186 15.38 -10.23 4.14
C VAL A 186 15.81 -11.68 4.08
N THR A 187 16.83 -12.07 4.85
CA THR A 187 17.41 -13.43 4.80
C THR A 187 16.43 -14.50 5.26
N THR A 188 15.59 -14.20 6.26
CA THR A 188 14.53 -15.10 6.73
C THR A 188 13.43 -15.24 5.68
N MET A 189 13.01 -14.12 5.09
CA MET A 189 11.94 -14.08 4.10
C MET A 189 12.32 -14.73 2.77
N THR A 190 13.57 -14.57 2.34
CA THR A 190 14.12 -15.24 1.15
C THR A 190 14.49 -16.70 1.40
N THR A 191 14.28 -17.21 2.63
CA THR A 191 14.68 -18.55 3.07
C THR A 191 16.17 -18.85 2.97
N THR A 192 17.01 -17.81 2.84
CA THR A 192 18.47 -17.94 2.82
C THR A 192 18.99 -18.28 4.21
N GLY A 193 18.49 -17.57 5.23
CA GLY A 193 18.70 -17.88 6.64
C GLY A 193 20.15 -18.13 7.06
N PHE A 194 21.06 -17.17 6.82
CA PHE A 194 22.49 -17.33 7.14
C PHE A 194 22.77 -17.71 8.61
N GLY A 195 21.89 -17.35 9.54
CA GLY A 195 21.94 -17.78 10.94
C GLY A 195 22.95 -17.02 11.80
N ASP A 196 23.60 -16.00 11.24
CA ASP A 196 24.47 -15.04 11.91
C ASP A 196 23.69 -14.07 12.82
N ILE A 197 22.46 -13.72 12.43
CA ILE A 197 21.53 -12.96 13.26
C ILE A 197 20.26 -13.80 13.49
N VAL A 198 19.87 -13.98 14.76
CA VAL A 198 18.65 -14.72 15.14
C VAL A 198 17.90 -14.01 16.26
N LEU A 199 16.57 -14.15 16.28
CA LEU A 199 15.73 -13.60 17.33
C LEU A 199 15.75 -14.53 18.56
N PRO A 200 16.17 -14.04 19.75
CA PRO A 200 16.23 -14.88 20.94
C PRO A 200 14.85 -15.19 21.52
N GLY A 201 14.77 -16.28 22.28
CA GLY A 201 13.58 -16.67 23.03
C GLY A 201 12.44 -17.30 22.21
N ILE A 202 11.35 -17.64 22.91
CA ILE A 202 10.17 -18.28 22.30
C ILE A 202 9.46 -17.31 21.35
N ALA A 203 9.27 -16.06 21.78
CA ALA A 203 8.65 -15.01 20.96
C ALA A 203 9.44 -14.75 19.67
N GLY A 204 10.78 -14.77 19.74
CA GLY A 204 11.65 -14.64 18.58
C GLY A 204 11.43 -15.77 17.58
N LYS A 205 11.46 -17.03 18.05
CA LYS A 205 11.20 -18.21 17.20
C LYS A 205 9.82 -18.17 16.54
N LEU A 206 8.77 -17.84 17.28
CA LEU A 206 7.41 -17.71 16.74
C LEU A 206 7.32 -16.59 15.70
N THR A 207 7.99 -15.45 15.94
CA THR A 207 8.08 -14.35 14.99
C THR A 207 8.77 -14.81 13.70
N SER A 208 9.92 -15.48 13.80
CA SER A 208 10.63 -16.03 12.64
C SER A 208 9.76 -16.99 11.83
N ILE A 209 9.02 -17.90 12.48
CA ILE A 209 8.10 -18.84 11.80
C ILE A 209 7.03 -18.07 11.02
N ALA A 210 6.39 -17.07 11.66
CA ALA A 210 5.38 -16.25 10.99
C ALA A 210 5.96 -15.49 9.78
N VAL A 211 7.17 -14.92 9.93
CA VAL A 211 7.87 -14.22 8.85
C VAL A 211 8.20 -15.15 7.69
N MET A 212 8.66 -16.38 7.95
CA MET A 212 8.92 -17.37 6.90
C MET A 212 7.64 -17.75 6.14
N ILE A 213 6.54 -18.05 6.85
CA ILE A 213 5.28 -18.47 6.22
C ILE A 213 4.74 -17.37 5.29
N VAL A 214 4.66 -16.13 5.80
CA VAL A 214 4.15 -15.01 5.00
C VAL A 214 5.16 -14.65 3.90
N GLY A 215 6.44 -14.63 4.23
CA GLY A 215 7.54 -14.28 3.33
C GLY A 215 7.60 -15.13 2.07
N ILE A 216 7.59 -16.46 2.22
CA ILE A 216 7.59 -17.39 1.08
C ILE A 216 6.38 -17.13 0.17
N SER A 217 5.20 -16.93 0.75
CA SER A 217 3.97 -16.68 -0.03
C SER A 217 4.05 -15.39 -0.86
N LEU A 218 4.66 -14.34 -0.31
CA LEU A 218 4.84 -13.06 -0.99
C LEU A 218 5.93 -13.14 -2.06
N PHE A 219 7.03 -13.84 -1.79
CA PHE A 219 8.11 -14.03 -2.74
C PHE A 219 7.65 -14.85 -3.94
N VAL A 220 6.91 -15.94 -3.71
CA VAL A 220 6.30 -16.74 -4.79
C VAL A 220 5.32 -15.90 -5.61
N ARG A 221 4.49 -15.07 -4.96
CA ARG A 221 3.60 -14.14 -5.68
C ARG A 221 4.36 -13.13 -6.54
N LEU A 222 5.46 -12.58 -6.03
CA LEU A 222 6.32 -11.68 -6.80
C LEU A 222 6.92 -12.42 -8.00
N ALA A 223 7.54 -13.58 -7.78
CA ALA A 223 8.12 -14.39 -8.85
C ALA A 223 7.07 -14.73 -9.92
N GLN A 224 5.88 -15.17 -9.52
CA GLN A 224 4.77 -15.44 -10.44
C GLN A 224 4.30 -14.20 -11.20
N ALA A 225 4.36 -13.02 -10.59
CA ALA A 225 3.92 -11.78 -11.22
C ALA A 225 4.99 -11.22 -12.19
N VAL A 226 6.27 -11.39 -11.88
CA VAL A 226 7.41 -10.94 -12.71
C VAL A 226 7.68 -11.91 -13.85
N PHE A 227 7.70 -13.22 -13.57
CA PHE A 227 7.94 -14.27 -14.55
C PHE A 227 6.67 -14.75 -15.24
N ARG A 228 5.53 -14.07 -15.05
CA ARG A 228 4.30 -14.43 -15.76
C ARG A 228 4.56 -14.24 -17.25
N PRO A 229 4.48 -15.29 -18.08
CA PRO A 229 4.65 -15.13 -19.52
C PRO A 229 3.60 -14.14 -20.00
N THR A 230 4.03 -13.11 -20.73
CA THR A 230 3.19 -12.12 -21.39
C THR A 230 2.23 -12.87 -22.30
N LYS A 231 0.99 -13.08 -21.87
CA LYS A 231 -0.01 -13.73 -22.71
C LYS A 231 -0.57 -12.73 -23.69
N VAL A 232 -0.49 -13.04 -24.98
CA VAL A 232 -1.12 -12.25 -26.02
C VAL A 232 -2.62 -12.49 -26.00
N THR A 233 -3.37 -11.41 -26.23
CA THR A 233 -4.83 -11.49 -26.34
C THR A 233 -5.18 -11.62 -27.82
N PHE A 234 -5.49 -12.83 -28.25
CA PHE A 234 -5.88 -13.14 -29.63
C PHE A 234 -7.08 -14.10 -29.58
N PRO A 235 -8.25 -13.72 -30.11
CA PRO A 235 -9.42 -14.58 -30.06
C PRO A 235 -9.26 -15.77 -31.00
N CYS A 236 -9.28 -16.99 -30.46
CA CYS A 236 -9.35 -18.19 -31.28
C CYS A 236 -10.69 -18.25 -32.04
N PRO A 237 -10.70 -18.42 -33.36
CA PRO A 237 -11.95 -18.43 -34.16
C PRO A 237 -12.86 -19.61 -33.82
N ASP A 238 -12.31 -20.77 -33.42
CA ASP A 238 -13.12 -21.97 -33.15
C ASP A 238 -13.69 -22.04 -31.72
N CYS A 239 -12.86 -21.82 -30.68
CA CYS A 239 -13.28 -22.02 -29.28
C CYS A 239 -13.38 -20.73 -28.46
N ALA A 240 -13.18 -19.57 -29.08
CA ALA A 240 -13.22 -18.24 -28.45
C ALA A 240 -12.25 -18.05 -27.26
N LEU A 241 -11.27 -18.95 -27.06
CA LEU A 241 -10.20 -18.73 -26.09
C LEU A 241 -9.45 -17.44 -26.45
N GLN A 242 -9.26 -16.56 -25.46
CA GLN A 242 -8.69 -15.21 -25.68
C GLN A 242 -7.20 -15.12 -25.39
N ARG A 243 -6.65 -15.98 -24.51
CA ARG A 243 -5.29 -15.82 -23.98
C ARG A 243 -4.38 -16.95 -24.45
N HIS A 244 -3.35 -16.60 -25.21
CA HIS A 244 -2.35 -17.50 -25.78
C HIS A 244 -0.93 -17.12 -25.35
N GLU A 245 0.01 -18.05 -25.50
CA GLU A 245 1.43 -17.73 -25.42
C GLU A 245 1.85 -16.89 -26.65
N PRO A 246 2.87 -16.02 -26.54
CA PRO A 246 3.29 -15.16 -27.65
C PRO A 246 3.65 -15.94 -28.92
N ASP A 247 4.29 -17.10 -28.74
CA ASP A 247 4.78 -18.00 -29.78
C ASP A 247 3.80 -19.15 -30.11
N ALA A 248 2.54 -19.03 -29.66
CA ALA A 248 1.54 -20.07 -29.86
C ALA A 248 1.12 -20.18 -31.35
N VAL A 249 1.68 -21.16 -32.06
CA VAL A 249 1.23 -21.55 -33.41
C VAL A 249 -0.14 -22.24 -33.39
N HIS A 250 -0.51 -22.87 -32.27
CA HIS A 250 -1.78 -23.58 -32.12
C HIS A 250 -2.52 -23.16 -30.85
N CYS A 251 -3.85 -23.17 -30.91
CA CYS A 251 -4.71 -22.94 -29.76
C CYS A 251 -4.59 -24.10 -28.76
N LYS A 252 -4.17 -23.80 -27.53
CA LYS A 252 -4.04 -24.80 -26.46
C LYS A 252 -5.34 -25.54 -26.09
N ALA A 253 -6.50 -24.98 -26.40
CA ALA A 253 -7.79 -25.56 -26.03
C ALA A 253 -8.38 -26.46 -27.13
N CYS A 254 -8.23 -26.09 -28.40
CA CYS A 254 -8.86 -26.82 -29.52
C CYS A 254 -7.89 -27.25 -30.64
N GLY A 255 -6.61 -26.86 -30.60
CA GLY A 255 -5.63 -27.19 -31.62
C GLY A 255 -5.68 -26.35 -32.90
N HIS A 256 -6.58 -25.36 -33.02
CA HIS A 256 -6.66 -24.48 -34.19
C HIS A 256 -5.34 -23.74 -34.44
N LYS A 257 -4.87 -23.71 -35.70
CA LYS A 257 -3.63 -23.00 -36.07
C LYS A 257 -3.84 -21.49 -36.01
N LEU A 258 -3.24 -20.83 -35.02
CA LEU A 258 -3.34 -19.40 -34.79
C LEU A 258 -2.35 -18.64 -35.71
N ARG A 259 -2.76 -17.45 -36.14
CA ARG A 259 -1.94 -16.52 -36.93
C ARG A 259 -1.74 -15.24 -36.15
N ILE A 260 -0.99 -15.35 -35.05
CA ILE A 260 -0.65 -14.21 -34.21
C ILE A 260 0.46 -13.43 -34.93
N PRO A 261 0.26 -12.15 -35.27
CA PRO A 261 1.31 -11.35 -35.90
C PRO A 261 2.44 -11.07 -34.91
N ASP A 262 3.69 -11.18 -35.37
CA ASP A 262 4.85 -10.80 -34.58
C ASP A 262 4.79 -9.29 -34.26
N PRO A 263 5.12 -8.89 -33.01
CA PRO A 263 5.28 -7.48 -32.69
C PRO A 263 6.64 -7.02 -33.24
N ASP A 264 6.63 -6.33 -34.38
CA ASP A 264 7.79 -5.58 -34.89
C ASP A 264 8.26 -4.50 -33.88
#